data_AF-A0A6C1QTY1-F1
#
_entry.id   AF-A0A6C1QTY1-F1
#
_cell.length_a   1.000
_cell.length_b   1.000
_cell.length_c   1.000
_cell.angle_alpha   90.00
_cell.angle_beta   90.00
_cell.angle_gamma   90.00
#
_symmetry.space_group_name_H-M   'P 1'
#
loop_
_entity.id
_entity.type
_entity.pdbx_description
1 polymer ?
#
loop_
_entity_poly.entity_id
_entity_poly.type
_entity_poly.pdbx_seq_one_letter_code
_entity_poly.pdbx_strand_id
1 'polypeptide(L)'
;MAQGQLIYVPRAGGRAIIATPDDLGLLWDDVRFRAEDGIELHGWFVAAPGTEPTVNTVVFFHGNAGNISHRLDTIRILADLGVNTFIFDYRGFGESEGRPGETGLNRDA
;
A
#
# COMPACT_ATOMS: atom_id res chain seq x y z
N MET A 1 -2.42 -24.86 13.06
CA MET A 1 -1.16 -24.78 12.28
C MET A 1 -1.51 -24.88 10.80
N ALA A 2 -1.01 -23.95 9.98
CA ALA A 2 -0.96 -23.99 8.50
C ALA A 2 -2.24 -23.76 7.64
N GLN A 3 -3.08 -22.76 7.93
CA GLN A 3 -4.19 -22.40 7.00
C GLN A 3 -4.01 -21.06 6.26
N GLY A 4 -3.19 -20.12 6.76
CA GLY A 4 -3.04 -18.79 6.14
C GLY A 4 -2.00 -18.67 5.02
N GLN A 5 -1.11 -19.65 4.85
CA GLN A 5 0.05 -19.54 3.93
C GLN A 5 -0.29 -19.80 2.46
N LEU A 6 -1.49 -20.30 2.15
CA LEU A 6 -1.92 -20.59 0.78
C LEU A 6 -2.70 -19.43 0.12
N ILE A 7 -3.24 -18.52 0.92
CA ILE A 7 -4.11 -17.43 0.41
C ILE A 7 -3.36 -16.09 0.37
N TYR A 8 -2.50 -15.81 1.34
CA TYR A 8 -1.73 -14.56 1.42
C TYR A 8 -0.25 -14.83 1.17
N VAL A 9 0.32 -14.15 0.18
CA VAL A 9 1.69 -14.38 -0.28
C VAL A 9 2.53 -13.11 -0.12
N PRO A 10 2.75 -12.64 1.13
CA PRO A 10 3.51 -11.41 1.39
C PRO A 10 5.00 -11.49 1.02
N ARG A 11 5.47 -12.69 0.66
CA ARG A 11 6.86 -12.95 0.25
C ARG A 11 7.01 -13.16 -1.26
N ALA A 12 5.92 -13.15 -2.04
CA ALA A 12 6.04 -13.21 -3.49
C ALA A 12 6.76 -11.94 -3.98
N GLY A 13 7.99 -12.10 -4.49
CA GLY A 13 8.88 -11.00 -4.86
C GLY A 13 9.71 -10.42 -3.71
N GLY A 14 9.65 -11.00 -2.50
CA GLY A 14 10.29 -10.46 -1.30
C GLY A 14 9.43 -9.43 -0.57
N ARG A 15 9.85 -9.05 0.65
CA ARG A 15 9.22 -7.96 1.43
C ARG A 15 9.88 -6.60 1.20
N ALA A 16 10.99 -6.57 0.49
CA ALA A 16 11.70 -5.32 0.20
C ALA A 16 10.81 -4.43 -0.67
N ILE A 17 10.80 -3.14 -0.37
CA ILE A 17 10.37 -2.10 -1.29
C ILE A 17 11.45 -2.00 -2.37
N ILE A 18 11.10 -2.31 -3.62
CA ILE A 18 12.07 -2.37 -4.73
C ILE A 18 11.96 -1.20 -5.71
N ALA A 19 10.95 -0.35 -5.54
CA ALA A 19 10.65 0.83 -6.34
C ALA A 19 9.77 1.78 -5.51
N THR A 20 9.82 3.07 -5.81
CA THR A 20 9.03 4.11 -5.11
C THR A 20 8.36 5.05 -6.12
N PRO A 21 7.39 5.89 -5.69
CA PRO A 21 6.82 6.89 -6.60
C PRO A 21 7.84 7.89 -7.17
N ASP A 22 9.06 7.99 -6.62
CA ASP A 22 10.16 8.75 -7.22
C ASP A 22 10.53 8.24 -8.61
N ASP A 23 10.46 6.92 -8.84
CA ASP A 23 10.75 6.29 -10.13
C ASP A 23 9.77 6.75 -11.23
N LEU A 24 8.62 7.30 -10.83
CA LEU A 24 7.59 7.87 -11.70
C LEU A 24 7.64 9.40 -11.78
N GLY A 25 8.53 10.04 -11.01
CA GLY A 25 8.60 11.50 -10.86
C GLY A 25 7.37 12.12 -10.19
N LEU A 26 6.68 11.36 -9.32
CA LEU A 26 5.49 11.81 -8.60
C LEU A 26 5.86 12.41 -7.25
N LEU A 27 5.05 13.37 -6.77
CA LEU A 27 5.15 13.87 -5.40
C LEU A 27 4.44 12.91 -4.46
N TRP A 28 5.10 12.54 -3.36
CA TRP A 28 4.57 11.57 -2.42
C TRP A 28 5.14 11.76 -1.02
N ASP A 29 4.40 11.27 -0.02
CA ASP A 29 4.80 11.17 1.37
C ASP A 29 4.88 9.70 1.80
N ASP A 30 5.92 9.36 2.56
CA ASP A 30 6.02 8.10 3.30
C ASP A 30 5.17 8.18 4.58
N VAL A 31 4.21 7.27 4.72
CA VAL A 31 3.18 7.33 5.78
C VAL A 31 3.28 6.10 6.67
N ARG A 32 3.31 6.33 7.99
CA ARG A 32 3.08 5.31 9.00
C ARG A 32 1.91 5.66 9.88
N PHE A 33 1.04 4.68 10.11
CA PHE A 33 -0.16 4.84 10.93
C PHE A 33 -0.45 3.55 11.70
N ARG A 34 -1.26 3.66 12.77
CA ARG A 34 -1.61 2.50 13.60
C ARG A 34 -3.02 2.04 13.29
N ALA A 35 -3.16 0.73 13.05
CA ALA A 35 -4.46 0.07 13.06
C ALA A 35 -5.08 0.12 14.47
N GLU A 36 -6.38 -0.15 14.58
CA GLU A 36 -7.12 -0.11 15.85
C GLU A 36 -6.49 -1.01 16.93
N ASP A 37 -5.91 -2.15 16.53
CA ASP A 37 -5.24 -3.07 17.44
C ASP A 37 -3.74 -2.76 17.68
N GLY A 38 -3.30 -1.57 17.29
CA GLY A 38 -1.99 -1.01 17.62
C GLY A 38 -0.84 -1.41 16.67
N ILE A 39 -1.11 -2.26 15.67
CA ILE A 39 -0.15 -2.65 14.64
C ILE A 39 0.21 -1.44 13.78
N GLU A 40 1.50 -1.19 13.59
CA GLU A 40 1.95 -0.13 12.69
C GLU A 40 1.93 -0.62 11.23
N LEU A 41 1.26 0.15 10.39
CA LEU A 41 1.15 -0.06 8.95
C LEU A 41 1.94 1.03 8.21
N HIS A 42 2.50 0.63 7.07
CA HIS A 42 3.29 1.46 6.18
C HIS A 42 2.57 1.66 4.85
N GLY A 43 2.62 2.88 4.32
CA GLY A 43 2.03 3.20 3.03
C GLY A 43 2.56 4.50 2.45
N TRP A 44 2.02 4.87 1.31
CA TRP A 44 2.35 6.07 0.56
C TRP A 44 1.10 6.90 0.32
N PHE A 45 1.24 8.21 0.50
CA PHE A 45 0.29 9.17 -0.04
C PHE A 45 0.92 9.83 -1.27
N VAL A 46 0.35 9.59 -2.45
CA VAL A 46 0.85 10.11 -3.73
C VAL A 46 -0.10 11.20 -4.21
N ALA A 47 0.44 12.40 -4.39
CA ALA A 47 -0.31 13.54 -4.89
C ALA A 47 -0.38 13.50 -6.43
N ALA A 48 -1.57 13.75 -6.98
CA ALA A 48 -1.70 13.89 -8.43
C ALA A 48 -0.99 15.17 -8.92
N PRO A 49 -0.32 15.15 -10.09
CA PRO A 49 0.35 16.33 -10.64
C PRO A 49 -0.60 17.49 -10.92
N GLY A 50 -0.17 18.72 -10.62
CA GLY A 50 -0.89 19.95 -10.99
C GLY A 50 -2.18 20.19 -10.19
N THR A 51 -2.26 19.69 -8.97
CA THR A 51 -3.50 19.69 -8.19
C THR A 51 -3.59 20.79 -7.15
N GLU A 52 -4.75 21.45 -7.13
CA GLU A 52 -5.24 22.36 -6.10
C GLU A 52 -5.81 21.56 -4.89
N PRO A 53 -6.08 22.18 -3.73
CA PRO A 53 -6.46 21.49 -2.47
C PRO A 53 -7.73 20.61 -2.49
N THR A 54 -8.45 20.50 -3.60
CA THR A 54 -9.80 19.90 -3.71
C THR A 54 -9.85 18.58 -4.50
N VAL A 55 -8.71 17.92 -4.71
CA VAL A 55 -8.65 16.68 -5.50
C VAL A 55 -9.10 15.45 -4.70
N ASN A 56 -9.92 14.62 -5.36
CA ASN A 56 -10.39 13.35 -4.80
C ASN A 56 -9.23 12.40 -4.51
N THR A 57 -9.35 11.64 -3.43
CA THR A 57 -8.35 10.63 -3.04
C THR A 57 -8.94 9.23 -3.19
N VAL A 58 -8.20 8.36 -3.87
CA VAL A 58 -8.46 6.93 -3.95
C VAL A 58 -7.66 6.23 -2.86
N VAL A 59 -8.35 5.50 -1.98
CA VAL A 59 -7.70 4.53 -1.08
C VAL A 59 -7.58 3.21 -1.81
N PHE A 60 -6.35 2.80 -2.09
CA PHE A 60 -6.06 1.60 -2.87
C PHE A 60 -5.57 0.45 -1.99
N PHE A 61 -6.38 -0.60 -1.96
CA PHE A 61 -6.13 -1.86 -1.29
C PHE A 61 -5.50 -2.85 -2.27
N HIS A 62 -4.20 -3.16 -2.09
CA HIS A 62 -3.50 -4.04 -3.03
C HIS A 62 -3.96 -5.52 -2.91
N GLY A 63 -3.65 -6.33 -3.93
CA GLY A 63 -3.99 -7.78 -3.92
C GLY A 63 -3.16 -8.61 -2.92
N ASN A 64 -3.46 -9.91 -2.82
CA ASN A 64 -2.89 -10.84 -1.83
C ASN A 64 -1.40 -11.22 -2.03
N ALA A 65 -0.74 -10.77 -3.09
CA ALA A 65 0.66 -11.10 -3.41
C ALA A 65 1.50 -9.85 -3.70
N GLY A 66 2.72 -9.81 -3.17
CA GLY A 66 3.61 -8.64 -3.29
C GLY A 66 3.28 -7.52 -2.31
N ASN A 67 3.82 -6.32 -2.52
CA ASN A 67 3.63 -5.14 -1.66
C ASN A 67 3.34 -3.89 -2.49
N ILE A 68 3.20 -2.72 -1.85
CA ILE A 68 2.91 -1.43 -2.52
C ILE A 68 3.90 -1.05 -3.63
N SER A 69 5.18 -1.46 -3.54
CA SER A 69 6.17 -1.21 -4.60
C SER A 69 5.91 -1.98 -5.89
N HIS A 70 5.05 -3.00 -5.87
CA HIS A 70 4.63 -3.71 -7.07
C HIS A 70 3.39 -3.09 -7.72
N ARG A 71 3.02 -1.85 -7.34
CA ARG A 71 1.79 -1.18 -7.77
C ARG A 71 2.01 0.16 -8.47
N LEU A 72 3.26 0.48 -8.81
CA LEU A 72 3.61 1.74 -9.50
C LEU A 72 2.79 1.98 -10.77
N ASP A 73 2.53 0.97 -11.59
CA ASP A 73 1.72 1.12 -12.80
C ASP A 73 0.29 1.60 -12.49
N THR A 74 -0.32 1.07 -11.43
CA THR A 74 -1.66 1.51 -10.98
C THR A 74 -1.60 2.92 -10.40
N ILE A 75 -0.58 3.24 -9.61
CA ILE A 75 -0.35 4.58 -9.06
C ILE A 75 -0.20 5.59 -10.20
N ARG A 76 0.55 5.25 -11.26
CA ARG A 76 0.72 6.10 -12.45
C ARG A 76 -0.62 6.37 -13.14
N ILE A 77 -1.42 5.33 -13.37
CA ILE A 77 -2.74 5.47 -13.99
C ILE A 77 -3.64 6.40 -13.17
N LEU A 78 -3.65 6.26 -11.84
CA LEU A 78 -4.45 7.11 -10.96
C LEU A 78 -3.95 8.57 -10.97
N ALA A 79 -2.63 8.77 -10.97
CA ALA A 79 -2.04 10.10 -11.10
C ALA A 79 -2.39 10.77 -12.44
N ASP A 80 -2.36 10.02 -13.54
CA ASP A 80 -2.75 10.51 -14.88
C ASP A 80 -4.25 10.82 -14.98
N LEU A 81 -5.08 10.19 -14.14
CA LEU A 81 -6.50 10.52 -13.97
C LEU A 81 -6.74 11.74 -13.06
N GLY A 82 -5.68 12.34 -12.52
CA GLY A 82 -5.75 13.54 -11.70
C GLY A 82 -6.31 13.31 -10.30
N VAL A 83 -6.13 12.11 -9.72
CA VAL A 83 -6.56 11.80 -8.35
C VAL A 83 -5.38 11.45 -7.44
N ASN A 84 -5.48 11.86 -6.17
CA ASN A 84 -4.52 11.43 -5.16
C ASN A 84 -4.69 9.94 -4.88
N THR A 85 -3.60 9.27 -4.53
CA THR A 85 -3.63 7.84 -4.16
C THR A 85 -3.06 7.67 -2.77
N PHE A 86 -3.86 7.12 -1.85
CA PHE A 86 -3.35 6.54 -0.62
C PHE A 86 -3.31 5.03 -0.76
N ILE A 87 -2.13 4.44 -0.68
CA ILE A 87 -1.91 2.99 -0.78
C ILE A 87 -1.06 2.54 0.39
N PHE A 88 -1.34 1.38 0.97
CA PHE A 88 -0.55 0.87 2.11
C PHE A 88 -0.47 -0.66 2.08
N ASP A 89 0.55 -1.18 2.73
CA ASP A 89 0.72 -2.62 2.93
C ASP A 89 -0.12 -3.09 4.12
N TYR A 90 -0.93 -4.14 3.95
CA TYR A 90 -1.59 -4.78 5.10
C TYR A 90 -0.56 -5.31 6.09
N ARG A 91 -1.00 -5.61 7.32
CA ARG A 91 -0.12 -6.25 8.31
C ARG A 91 0.58 -7.49 7.73
N GLY A 92 1.89 -7.57 7.93
CA GLY A 92 2.70 -8.67 7.44
C GLY A 92 3.10 -8.59 5.95
N PHE A 93 2.76 -7.52 5.24
CA PHE A 93 3.27 -7.17 3.91
C PHE A 93 4.32 -6.06 3.98
N GLY A 94 5.13 -5.93 2.93
CA GLY A 94 6.21 -4.95 2.78
C GLY A 94 6.90 -4.53 4.08
N GLU A 95 6.72 -3.28 4.50
CA GLU A 95 7.29 -2.75 5.75
C GLU A 95 6.28 -2.64 6.91
N SER A 96 5.03 -3.08 6.71
CA SER A 96 4.02 -3.15 7.77
C SER A 96 4.34 -4.24 8.79
N GLU A 97 4.09 -3.95 10.05
CA GLU A 97 4.32 -4.88 11.16
C GLU A 97 3.35 -6.08 11.11
N GLY A 98 3.53 -7.02 12.04
CA GLY A 98 2.61 -8.13 12.23
C GLY A 98 2.78 -9.27 11.22
N ARG A 99 1.71 -10.08 11.07
CA ARG A 99 1.67 -11.28 10.22
C ARG A 99 0.33 -11.35 9.50
N PRO A 100 0.30 -11.84 8.25
CA PRO A 100 -0.95 -11.96 7.52
C PRO A 100 -1.88 -12.98 8.20
N GLY A 101 -3.16 -12.66 8.24
CA GLY A 101 -4.23 -13.53 8.70
C GLY A 101 -5.58 -12.88 8.43
N GLU A 102 -6.59 -13.68 8.11
CA GLU A 102 -7.90 -13.21 7.65
C GLU A 102 -8.55 -12.19 8.61
N THR A 103 -8.61 -12.48 9.90
CA THR A 103 -9.16 -11.55 10.91
C THR A 103 -8.37 -10.25 11.00
N GLY A 104 -7.05 -10.31 10.81
CA GLY A 104 -6.21 -9.13 10.88
C GLY A 104 -6.34 -8.25 9.62
N LEU A 105 -6.37 -8.86 8.44
CA LEU A 105 -6.54 -8.12 7.18
C LEU A 105 -7.91 -7.43 7.10
N ASN A 106 -8.98 -8.07 7.61
CA ASN A 106 -10.29 -7.42 7.70
C ASN A 106 -10.34 -6.22 8.66
N ARG A 107 -9.35 -6.05 9.54
CA ARG A 107 -9.23 -4.86 10.39
C ARG A 107 -8.41 -3.75 9.73
N ASP A 108 -7.61 -4.12 8.74
CA ASP A 108 -6.77 -3.18 8.01
C ASP A 108 -7.55 -2.51 6.86
N ALA A 109 -8.61 -3.14 6.36
CA ALA A 109 -9.44 -2.69 5.23
C ALA A 109 -10.84 -2.23 5.64
#